data_AF-A0A7W6EW00-F1
#
_entry.id   AF-A0A7W6EW00-F1
#
_cell.length_a   1.000
_cell.length_b   1.000
_cell.length_c   1.000
_cell.angle_alpha   90.00
_cell.angle_beta   90.00
_cell.angle_gamma   90.00
#
_symmetry.space_group_name_H-M   'P 1'
#
loop_
_entity.id
_entity.type
_entity.pdbx_description
1 polymer ?
#
loop_
_entity_poly.entity_id
_entity_poly.type
_entity_poly.pdbx_seq_one_letter_code
_entity_poly.pdbx_strand_id
1 'polypeptide(L)' 'MSIKLTLTEDEAEILIDALDADMEGYLEAAKEARGNTRREEMKTFTEAAERIGALKARLEALIGA' A
#
# COMPACT_ATOMS: atom_id res chain seq x y z
N MET A 1 -2.66 -4.04 -19.99
CA MET A 1 -3.75 -3.03 -20.06
C MET A 1 -3.44 -1.96 -19.01
N SER A 2 -3.61 -0.67 -19.33
CA SER A 2 -3.33 0.44 -18.40
C SER A 2 -4.49 1.43 -18.38
N ILE A 3 -4.78 1.99 -17.22
CA ILE A 3 -5.75 3.09 -17.03
C ILE A 3 -4.97 4.40 -16.96
N LYS A 4 -5.45 5.44 -17.65
CA LYS A 4 -4.94 6.81 -17.50
C LYS A 4 -5.86 7.56 -16.53
N LEU A 5 -5.29 8.10 -15.47
CA LEU A 5 -5.98 8.96 -14.51
C LEU A 5 -5.29 10.32 -14.54
N THR A 6 -6.08 11.38 -14.46
CA THR A 6 -5.58 12.74 -14.19
C THR A 6 -6.06 13.08 -12.80
N LEU A 7 -5.14 13.52 -11.94
CA LEU A 7 -5.40 13.86 -10.55
C LEU A 7 -4.86 15.26 -10.29
N THR A 8 -5.50 16.01 -9.41
CA THR A 8 -4.87 17.15 -8.76
C THR A 8 -3.85 16.68 -7.71
N GLU A 9 -3.03 17.60 -7.20
CA GLU A 9 -2.13 17.32 -6.07
C GLU A 9 -2.93 16.86 -4.84
N ASP A 10 -3.99 17.61 -4.46
CA ASP A 10 -4.89 17.24 -3.35
C ASP A 10 -5.50 15.83 -3.52
N GLU A 11 -5.94 15.46 -4.73
CA GLU A 11 -6.49 14.13 -4.98
C GLU A 11 -5.42 13.04 -4.87
N ALA A 12 -4.18 13.33 -5.28
CA ALA A 12 -3.06 12.41 -5.11
C ALA A 12 -2.68 12.24 -3.63
N GLU A 13 -2.70 13.32 -2.84
CA GLU A 13 -2.48 13.26 -1.38
C GLU A 13 -3.53 12.39 -0.67
N ILE A 14 -4.82 12.54 -1.02
CA ILE A 14 -5.89 11.69 -0.48
C ILE A 14 -5.62 10.20 -0.77
N LEU A 15 -5.11 9.88 -1.96
CA LEU A 15 -4.75 8.51 -2.30
C LEU A 15 -3.52 8.03 -1.52
N ILE A 16 -2.50 8.87 -1.34
CA ILE A 16 -1.30 8.54 -0.55
C ILE A 16 -1.70 8.20 0.89
N ASP A 17 -2.55 9.01 1.52
CA ASP A 17 -3.04 8.78 2.88
C ASP A 17 -3.84 7.47 2.99
N ALA A 18 -4.72 7.21 2.02
CA ALA A 18 -5.50 5.98 1.98
C ALA A 18 -4.60 4.74 1.81
N LEU A 19 -3.57 4.84 0.95
CA LEU A 19 -2.60 3.76 0.74
C LEU A 19 -1.73 3.54 1.98
N ASP A 20 -1.40 4.58 2.74
CA ASP A 20 -0.62 4.44 3.97
C ASP A 20 -1.39 3.65 5.03
N ALA A 21 -2.66 4.00 5.25
CA ALA A 21 -3.54 3.29 6.18
C ALA A 21 -3.78 1.83 5.76
N ASP A 22 -3.99 1.57 4.47
CA ASP A 22 -4.18 0.21 3.95
C ASP A 22 -2.89 -0.62 4.09
N MET A 23 -1.72 -0.04 3.79
CA MET A 23 -0.42 -0.67 3.97
C MET A 23 -0.18 -1.04 5.43
N GLU A 24 -0.44 -0.13 6.38
CA GLU A 24 -0.30 -0.40 7.81
C GLU A 24 -1.21 -1.57 8.23
N GLY A 25 -2.45 -1.61 7.74
CA GLY A 25 -3.37 -2.73 7.96
C GLY A 25 -2.82 -4.08 7.51
N TYR A 26 -2.23 -4.14 6.31
CA TYR A 26 -1.59 -5.37 5.80
C TYR A 26 -0.34 -5.76 6.61
N LEU A 27 0.46 -4.79 7.06
CA LEU A 27 1.63 -5.06 7.90
C LEU A 27 1.21 -5.66 9.26
N GLU A 28 0.15 -5.13 9.87
CA GLU A 28 -0.41 -5.70 11.10
C GLU A 28 -0.98 -7.11 10.88
N ALA A 29 -1.71 -7.34 9.79
CA ALA A 29 -2.20 -8.67 9.43
C ALA A 29 -1.06 -9.67 9.21
N ALA A 30 0.05 -9.24 8.56
CA ALA A 30 1.25 -10.06 8.39
C ALA A 30 1.90 -10.42 9.73
N LYS A 31 1.98 -9.46 10.67
CA LYS A 31 2.49 -9.69 12.03
C LYS A 31 1.63 -10.72 12.78
N GLU A 32 0.31 -10.59 12.70
CA GLU A 32 -0.61 -11.53 13.34
C GLU A 32 -0.52 -12.93 12.72
N ALA A 33 -0.47 -13.04 11.38
CA ALA A 33 -0.29 -14.29 10.68
C ALA A 33 1.02 -14.99 11.07
N ARG A 34 2.11 -14.22 11.21
CA ARG A 34 3.41 -14.71 11.70
C ARG A 34 3.30 -15.26 13.13
N GLY A 35 2.63 -14.54 14.03
CA GLY A 35 2.41 -14.97 15.42
C GLY A 35 1.62 -16.28 15.52
N ASN A 36 0.70 -16.51 14.58
CA ASN A 36 -0.14 -17.71 14.52
C ASN A 36 0.40 -18.81 13.60
N THR A 37 1.65 -18.73 13.14
CA THR A 37 2.30 -19.70 12.23
C THR A 37 1.62 -19.89 10.87
N ARG A 38 0.75 -18.96 10.45
CA ARG A 38 0.03 -18.97 9.17
C ARG A 38 0.90 -18.41 8.04
N ARG A 39 1.86 -19.21 7.57
CA ARG A 39 2.93 -18.76 6.66
C ARG A 39 2.43 -18.25 5.29
N GLU A 40 1.43 -18.90 4.71
CA GLU A 40 0.87 -18.48 3.42
C GLU A 40 0.13 -17.14 3.52
N GLU A 41 -0.62 -16.93 4.61
CA GLU A 41 -1.29 -15.65 4.89
C GLU A 41 -0.28 -14.54 5.15
N MET A 42 0.76 -14.80 5.96
CA MET A 42 1.85 -13.84 6.20
C MET A 42 2.50 -13.40 4.89
N LYS A 43 2.78 -14.36 3.99
CA LYS A 43 3.34 -14.06 2.67
C LYS A 43 2.40 -13.18 1.86
N THR A 44 1.11 -13.54 1.80
CA THR A 44 0.08 -12.80 1.06
C THR A 44 -0.04 -11.35 1.54
N PHE A 45 -0.09 -11.13 2.86
CA PHE A 45 -0.18 -9.78 3.43
C PHE A 45 1.11 -8.97 3.23
N THR A 46 2.27 -9.61 3.31
CA THR A 46 3.56 -8.94 3.03
C THR A 46 3.63 -8.47 1.58
N GLU A 47 3.27 -9.33 0.62
CA GLU A 47 3.24 -8.98 -0.81
C GLU A 47 2.22 -7.86 -1.11
N ALA A 48 1.08 -7.84 -0.41
CA ALA A 48 0.10 -6.77 -0.54
C ALA A 48 0.68 -5.42 -0.05
N ALA A 49 1.27 -5.39 1.14
CA ALA A 49 1.92 -4.20 1.70
C ALA A 49 3.03 -3.67 0.78
N GLU A 50 3.88 -4.54 0.22
CA GLU A 50 4.93 -4.15 -0.72
C GLU A 50 4.38 -3.51 -2.00
N ARG A 51 3.30 -4.07 -2.56
CA ARG A 51 2.66 -3.53 -3.76
C ARG A 51 2.00 -2.17 -3.51
N ILE A 52 1.38 -2.00 -2.35
CA ILE A 52 0.78 -0.73 -1.92
C ILE A 52 1.88 0.32 -1.72
N GLY A 53 2.95 -0.02 -1.00
CA GLY A 53 4.09 0.86 -0.80
C GLY A 53 4.73 1.30 -2.12
N ALA A 54 4.86 0.39 -3.09
CA ALA A 54 5.37 0.72 -4.41
C ALA A 54 4.45 1.68 -5.20
N LEU A 55 3.12 1.59 -5.03
CA LEU A 55 2.19 2.53 -5.64
C LEU A 55 2.22 3.89 -4.93
N LYS A 56 2.23 3.89 -3.60
CA LYS A 56 2.33 5.10 -2.76
C LYS A 56 3.57 5.92 -3.12
N ALA A 57 4.74 5.27 -3.14
CA ALA A 57 6.01 5.92 -3.52
C ALA A 57 5.98 6.54 -4.93
N ARG A 58 5.23 5.94 -5.86
CA ARG A 58 5.05 6.52 -7.20
C ARG A 58 4.16 7.75 -7.20
N LEU A 59 3.16 7.82 -6.32
CA LEU A 59 2.30 8.99 -6.18
C LEU A 59 3.03 10.13 -5.45
N GLU A 60 3.75 9.83 -4.35
CA GLU A 60 4.61 10.77 -3.63
C GLU A 60 5.61 11.44 -4.58
N ALA A 61 6.29 10.65 -5.42
CA ALA A 61 7.22 11.15 -6.42
C ALA A 61 6.59 12.06 -7.51
N LEU A 62 5.28 11.96 -7.76
CA LEU A 62 4.58 12.82 -8.73
C LEU A 62 4.26 14.20 -8.17
N ILE A 63 4.06 14.31 -6.85
CA ILE A 63 3.74 15.57 -6.17
C ILE A 63 4.93 16.17 -5.40
N GLY A 64 6.06 15.46 -5.31
CA GLY A 64 7.27 15.92 -4.63
C GLY A 64 7.24 15.79 -3.11
N ALA A 65 6.44 14.83 -2.61
CA ALA A 65 6.33 14.47 -1.20
C ALA A 65 7.32 13.37 -0.80
#